data_AF-A0A2S2N5A5-F1
#
_entry.id   AF-A0A2S2N5A5-F1
#
_cell.length_a   1.000
_cell.length_b   1.000
_cell.length_c   1.000
_cell.angle_alpha   90.00
_cell.angle_beta   90.00
_cell.angle_gamma   90.00
#
_symmetry.space_group_name_H-M   'P 1'
#
loop_
_entity.id
_entity.type
_entity.pdbx_description
1 polymer ?
#
loop_
_entity_poly.entity_id
_entity_poly.type
_entity_poly.pdbx_seq_one_letter_code
_entity_poly.pdbx_strand_id
1 'polypeptide(L)'
;MVLVLALWACLALGTTSEESPAPEPLAGGQPFAVVWNVPTGRCQHRFGIGLPLSDYGIVENQGGHFAGQNITIFYKNKFGLYPYLSQHGVPHNGGLPQRVSLDAHISRVAEDIRLLLRPAFRGLAVVDWEEWSPLWAQNWGAKKMYR
;
A
#
# COMPACT_ATOMS: atom_id res chain seq x y z
N MET A 1 11.80 -46.56 35.58
CA MET A 1 12.68 -45.86 34.60
C MET A 1 11.96 -45.45 33.30
N VAL A 2 10.62 -45.40 33.27
CA VAL A 2 9.84 -45.03 32.07
C VAL A 2 9.07 -43.71 32.26
N LEU A 3 8.73 -43.35 33.49
CA LEU A 3 8.02 -42.09 33.80
C LEU A 3 8.89 -40.82 33.72
N VAL A 4 10.21 -40.94 33.84
CA VAL A 4 11.11 -39.76 33.76
C VAL A 4 11.29 -39.29 32.31
N LEU A 5 11.14 -40.19 31.33
CA LEU A 5 11.29 -39.88 29.90
C LEU A 5 10.06 -39.17 29.30
N ALA A 6 8.87 -39.36 29.88
CA ALA A 6 7.65 -38.72 29.38
C ALA A 6 7.56 -37.22 29.70
N LEU A 7 8.22 -36.76 30.77
CA LEU A 7 8.22 -35.36 31.19
C LEU A 7 9.17 -34.46 30.37
N TRP A 8 10.18 -35.03 29.69
CA TRP A 8 11.06 -34.27 28.80
C TRP A 8 10.43 -33.97 27.44
N ALA A 9 9.49 -34.80 26.97
CA ALA A 9 8.81 -34.59 25.71
C ALA A 9 7.81 -33.40 25.76
N CYS A 10 7.23 -33.12 26.93
CA CYS A 10 6.27 -32.01 27.08
C CYS A 10 6.92 -30.63 27.23
N LEU A 11 8.23 -30.55 27.52
CA LEU A 11 8.97 -29.28 27.60
C LEU A 11 9.52 -28.79 26.25
N ALA A 12 9.59 -29.67 25.24
CA ALA A 12 9.99 -29.30 23.88
C ALA A 12 8.82 -28.84 22.98
N LEU A 13 7.58 -28.98 23.46
CA LEU A 13 6.36 -28.50 22.79
C LEU A 13 5.93 -27.10 23.26
N GLY A 14 6.87 -26.37 23.88
CA GLY A 14 6.73 -24.94 24.12
C GLY A 14 6.63 -24.22 22.79
N THR A 15 5.39 -23.96 22.39
CA THR A 15 4.93 -23.00 21.38
C THR A 15 6.04 -22.12 20.81
N THR A 16 6.65 -22.53 19.69
CA THR A 16 7.27 -21.55 18.80
C THR A 16 6.12 -20.75 18.22
N SER A 17 5.81 -19.60 18.83
CA SER A 17 5.13 -18.55 18.08
C SER A 17 6.02 -18.28 16.89
N GLU A 18 5.61 -18.69 15.69
CA GLU A 18 6.19 -18.17 14.46
C GLU A 18 5.81 -16.69 14.39
N GLU A 19 6.52 -15.85 15.16
CA GLU A 19 6.54 -14.43 14.89
C GLU A 19 7.11 -14.28 13.49
N SER A 20 6.28 -13.75 12.59
CA SER A 20 6.73 -13.39 11.26
C SER A 20 7.88 -12.38 11.42
N PRO A 21 9.03 -12.58 10.75
CA PRO A 21 10.14 -11.63 10.82
C PRO A 21 9.63 -10.23 10.49
N ALA A 22 10.10 -9.23 11.24
CA ALA A 22 9.82 -7.84 10.91
C ALA A 22 10.23 -7.58 9.43
N PRO A 23 9.43 -6.83 8.65
CA PRO A 23 9.77 -6.53 7.28
C PRO A 23 11.18 -5.93 7.18
N GLU A 24 11.94 -6.33 6.15
CA GLU A 24 13.26 -5.74 5.92
C GLU A 24 13.12 -4.21 5.79
N PRO A 25 14.01 -3.43 6.44
CA PRO A 25 13.94 -1.98 6.34
C PRO A 25 14.10 -1.52 4.89
N LEU A 26 13.18 -0.67 4.43
CA LEU A 26 13.14 -0.13 3.06
C LEU A 26 14.44 0.59 2.64
N ALA A 27 15.18 1.12 3.61
CA ALA A 27 16.40 1.91 3.42
C ALA A 27 17.66 1.16 3.90
N GLY A 28 17.84 -0.10 3.49
CA GLY A 28 19.11 -0.81 3.70
C GLY A 28 19.52 -0.95 5.17
N GLY A 29 18.58 -1.28 6.05
CA GLY A 29 18.84 -1.52 7.48
C GLY A 29 18.66 -0.32 8.41
N GLN A 30 18.30 0.86 7.89
CA GLN A 30 18.00 2.02 8.74
C GLN A 30 16.66 1.85 9.49
N PRO A 31 16.59 2.14 10.80
CA PRO A 31 15.35 2.02 11.57
C PRO A 31 14.30 3.07 11.19
N PHE A 32 14.73 4.17 10.56
CA PHE A 32 13.87 5.23 10.05
C PHE A 32 14.25 5.55 8.60
N ALA A 33 13.25 5.69 7.74
CA ALA A 33 13.43 5.98 6.32
C ALA A 33 12.60 7.18 5.90
N VAL A 34 13.20 8.07 5.11
CA VAL A 34 12.50 9.15 4.40
C VAL A 34 12.34 8.71 2.95
N VAL A 35 11.11 8.70 2.44
CA VAL A 35 10.79 8.21 1.09
C VAL A 35 10.23 9.35 0.24
N TRP A 36 10.78 9.52 -0.96
CA TRP A 36 10.40 10.57 -1.88
C TRP A 36 9.23 10.18 -2.77
N ASN A 37 8.05 10.78 -2.54
CA ASN A 37 6.84 10.57 -3.35
C ASN A 37 6.41 11.86 -4.07
N VAL A 38 7.36 12.58 -4.68
CA VAL A 38 7.09 13.78 -5.47
C VAL A 38 7.47 13.52 -6.94
N PRO A 39 6.66 13.89 -7.94
CA PRO A 39 6.90 13.56 -9.36
C PRO A 39 7.96 14.46 -10.01
N THR A 40 9.18 14.45 -9.44
CA THR A 40 10.31 15.31 -9.84
C THR A 40 11.04 14.84 -11.10
N GLY A 41 10.77 13.62 -11.61
CA GLY A 41 11.28 13.18 -12.91
C GLY A 41 10.92 14.14 -14.07
N ARG A 42 9.81 14.89 -13.94
CA ARG A 42 9.44 15.96 -14.88
C ARG A 42 10.43 17.12 -14.89
N CYS A 43 11.06 17.43 -13.75
CA CYS A 43 12.06 18.49 -13.63
C CYS A 43 13.33 18.13 -14.40
N GLN A 44 13.80 16.89 -14.25
CA GLN A 44 14.95 16.39 -15.01
C GLN A 44 14.66 16.40 -16.52
N HIS A 45 13.52 15.86 -16.95
CA HIS A 45 13.18 15.76 -18.37
C HIS A 45 12.99 17.14 -19.04
N ARG A 46 12.35 18.09 -18.35
CA ARG A 46 12.01 19.39 -18.95
C ARG A 46 13.08 20.45 -18.77
N PHE A 47 13.83 20.42 -17.68
CA PHE A 47 14.75 21.49 -17.29
C PHE A 47 16.19 21.00 -17.07
N GLY A 48 16.46 19.69 -17.16
CA GLY A 48 17.78 19.12 -16.84
C GLY A 48 18.15 19.20 -15.36
N ILE A 49 17.16 19.41 -14.48
CA ILE A 49 17.38 19.57 -13.03
C ILE A 49 17.13 18.25 -12.32
N GLY A 50 18.22 17.64 -11.84
CA GLY A 50 18.22 16.48 -10.97
C GLY A 50 18.31 16.91 -9.52
N LEU A 51 17.56 16.24 -8.63
CA LEU A 51 17.66 16.46 -7.20
C LEU A 51 18.63 15.42 -6.60
N PRO A 52 19.63 15.82 -5.81
CA PRO A 52 20.58 14.89 -5.21
C PRO A 52 19.99 14.23 -3.96
N LEU A 53 18.89 13.48 -4.09
CA LEU A 53 18.15 12.91 -2.95
C LEU A 53 18.97 11.86 -2.19
N SER A 54 19.78 11.07 -2.91
CA SER A 54 20.69 10.09 -2.32
C SER A 54 21.68 10.69 -1.32
N ASP A 55 22.14 11.92 -1.57
CA ASP A 55 23.12 12.61 -0.72
C ASP A 55 22.56 12.92 0.68
N TYR A 56 21.24 12.92 0.81
CA TYR A 56 20.52 13.12 2.07
C TYR A 56 19.92 11.83 2.65
N GLY A 57 20.27 10.67 2.09
CA GLY A 57 19.71 9.38 2.51
C GLY A 57 18.20 9.24 2.25
N ILE A 58 17.66 10.04 1.34
CA ILE A 58 16.24 9.96 0.95
C ILE A 58 16.09 8.83 -0.07
N VAL A 59 15.20 7.88 0.23
CA VAL A 59 14.87 6.77 -0.67
C VAL A 59 14.03 7.29 -1.83
N GLU A 60 14.51 7.12 -3.06
CA GLU A 60 13.81 7.53 -4.27
C GLU A 60 13.67 6.37 -5.27
N ASN A 61 12.65 6.42 -6.12
CA ASN A 61 12.54 5.50 -7.24
C ASN A 61 13.65 5.72 -8.27
N GLN A 62 14.05 4.65 -8.95
CA GLN A 62 15.12 4.73 -9.94
C GLN A 62 14.73 5.72 -11.05
N GLY A 63 15.67 6.55 -11.50
CA GLY A 63 15.43 7.52 -12.57
C GLY A 63 14.39 8.60 -12.24
N GLY A 64 14.01 8.78 -10.97
CA GLY A 64 12.98 9.75 -10.58
C GLY A 64 11.57 9.37 -11.03
N HIS A 65 11.30 8.09 -11.30
CA HIS A 65 9.97 7.61 -11.66
C HIS A 65 8.97 7.80 -10.51
N PHE A 66 7.75 8.26 -10.82
CA PHE A 66 6.75 8.48 -9.78
C PHE A 66 6.20 7.17 -9.19
N ALA A 67 6.05 6.13 -10.02
CA ALA A 67 5.79 4.76 -9.59
C ALA A 67 7.02 3.92 -9.92
N GLY A 68 7.59 3.26 -8.92
CA GLY A 68 8.85 2.54 -9.07
C GLY A 68 9.08 1.54 -7.95
N GLN A 69 10.31 1.05 -7.83
CA GLN A 69 10.68 -0.08 -6.98
C GLN A 69 10.61 0.20 -5.47
N ASN A 70 10.70 1.47 -5.06
CA ASN A 70 10.74 1.87 -3.66
C ASN A 70 9.38 2.35 -3.15
N ILE A 71 8.64 3.07 -3.99
CA ILE A 71 7.28 3.53 -3.67
C ILE A 71 6.41 3.60 -4.93
N THR A 72 5.17 3.16 -4.80
CA THR A 72 4.12 3.31 -5.81
C THR A 72 2.81 3.64 -5.11
N ILE A 73 2.19 4.76 -5.49
CA ILE A 73 0.87 5.18 -5.02
C ILE A 73 -0.20 4.83 -6.05
N PHE A 74 -1.29 4.23 -5.58
CA PHE A 74 -2.48 3.97 -6.35
C PHE A 74 -3.58 4.93 -5.94
N TYR A 75 -3.84 5.94 -6.78
CA TYR A 75 -5.00 6.80 -6.62
C TYR A 75 -6.31 6.05 -6.84
N LYS A 76 -7.42 6.64 -6.41
CA LYS A 76 -8.77 6.06 -6.49
C LYS A 76 -9.16 5.37 -7.81
N ASN A 77 -8.64 5.81 -8.95
CA ASN A 77 -8.94 5.25 -10.28
C ASN A 77 -7.86 4.27 -10.80
N LYS A 78 -6.95 3.83 -9.93
CA LYS A 78 -5.83 2.94 -10.24
C LYS A 78 -5.77 1.70 -9.35
N PHE A 79 -6.77 1.48 -8.49
CA PHE A 79 -6.83 0.32 -7.61
C PHE A 79 -8.25 -0.24 -7.56
N GLY A 80 -8.56 -1.16 -8.47
CA GLY A 80 -9.86 -1.82 -8.48
C GLY A 80 -11.00 -0.95 -9.00
N LEU A 81 -12.21 -1.46 -8.81
CA LEU A 81 -13.45 -0.74 -9.07
C LEU A 81 -13.87 0.05 -7.82
N TYR A 82 -13.05 0.99 -7.37
CA TYR A 82 -13.37 1.79 -6.18
C TYR A 82 -14.67 2.58 -6.40
N PRO A 83 -15.72 2.37 -5.59
CA PRO A 83 -16.99 3.07 -5.74
C PRO A 83 -16.92 4.44 -5.09
N TYR A 84 -17.37 5.47 -5.77
CA TYR A 84 -17.46 6.82 -5.21
C TYR A 84 -18.50 7.67 -5.92
N LEU A 85 -18.97 8.71 -5.25
CA LEU A 85 -19.82 9.76 -5.81
C LEU A 85 -18.92 10.94 -6.19
N SER A 86 -19.12 11.51 -7.39
CA SER A 86 -18.47 12.75 -7.78
C SER A 86 -18.96 13.92 -6.90
N GLN A 87 -18.33 15.09 -7.01
CA GLN A 87 -18.79 16.30 -6.31
C GLN A 87 -20.24 16.69 -6.64
N HIS A 88 -20.78 16.23 -7.78
CA HIS A 88 -22.17 16.44 -8.19
C HIS A 88 -23.09 15.25 -7.87
N GLY A 89 -22.63 14.29 -7.08
CA GLY A 89 -23.40 13.10 -6.71
C GLY A 89 -23.50 12.04 -7.81
N VAL A 90 -22.69 12.14 -8.88
CA VAL A 90 -22.71 11.15 -9.96
C VAL A 90 -22.01 9.88 -9.49
N PRO A 91 -22.67 8.70 -9.54
CA PRO A 91 -22.08 7.46 -9.07
C PRO A 91 -21.05 6.88 -10.05
N HIS A 92 -19.87 6.57 -9.54
CA HIS A 92 -18.84 5.78 -10.20
C HIS A 92 -18.76 4.40 -9.53
N ASN A 93 -18.73 3.33 -10.34
CA ASN A 93 -18.75 1.94 -9.87
C ASN A 93 -19.89 1.65 -8.86
N GLY A 94 -21.07 2.23 -9.08
CA GLY A 94 -22.22 2.10 -8.16
C GLY A 94 -22.25 3.10 -7.01
N GLY A 95 -21.21 3.93 -6.86
CA GLY A 95 -21.15 5.08 -5.94
C GLY A 95 -20.91 4.73 -4.47
N LEU A 96 -21.38 3.56 -4.03
CA LEU A 96 -21.31 3.10 -2.65
C LEU A 96 -20.69 1.69 -2.57
N PRO A 97 -19.93 1.37 -1.50
CA PRO A 97 -19.29 0.06 -1.34
C PRO A 97 -20.27 -1.12 -1.39
N GLN A 98 -21.50 -0.97 -0.89
CA GLN A 98 -22.53 -2.00 -0.95
C GLN A 98 -23.17 -2.19 -2.34
N ARG A 99 -22.83 -1.34 -3.32
CA ARG A 99 -23.40 -1.36 -4.69
C ARG A 99 -22.42 -1.79 -5.77
N VAL A 100 -21.21 -2.23 -5.39
CA VAL A 100 -20.21 -2.77 -6.31
C VAL A 100 -20.05 -4.27 -6.06
N SER A 101 -19.85 -5.05 -7.12
CA SER A 101 -19.46 -6.45 -6.98
C SER A 101 -18.05 -6.52 -6.41
N LEU A 102 -17.91 -7.14 -5.24
CA LEU A 102 -16.62 -7.33 -4.58
C LEU A 102 -15.69 -8.22 -5.43
N ASP A 103 -16.21 -9.28 -6.04
CA ASP A 103 -15.42 -10.19 -6.88
C ASP A 103 -14.85 -9.49 -8.12
N ALA A 104 -15.68 -8.65 -8.76
CA ALA A 104 -15.23 -7.84 -9.90
C ALA A 104 -14.19 -6.80 -9.45
N HIS A 105 -14.38 -6.17 -8.28
CA HIS A 105 -13.42 -5.24 -7.70
C HIS A 105 -12.07 -5.93 -7.43
N ILE A 106 -12.05 -7.08 -6.76
CA ILE A 106 -10.83 -7.83 -6.42
C ILE A 106 -10.12 -8.30 -7.69
N SER A 107 -10.88 -8.79 -8.68
CA SER A 107 -10.32 -9.20 -9.97
C SER A 107 -9.60 -8.03 -10.65
N ARG A 108 -10.21 -6.82 -10.62
CA ARG A 108 -9.58 -5.60 -11.15
C ARG A 108 -8.37 -5.15 -10.33
N VAL A 109 -8.43 -5.21 -8.99
CA VAL A 109 -7.26 -4.94 -8.12
C VAL A 109 -6.09 -5.84 -8.50
N ALA A 110 -6.34 -7.13 -8.71
CA ALA A 110 -5.30 -8.08 -9.06
C ALA A 110 -4.67 -7.80 -10.45
N GLU A 111 -5.43 -7.23 -11.38
CA GLU A 111 -4.91 -6.75 -12.67
C GLU A 111 -4.07 -5.47 -12.49
N ASP A 112 -4.60 -4.47 -11.78
CA ASP A 112 -3.94 -3.19 -11.55
C ASP A 112 -2.60 -3.36 -10.79
N ILE A 113 -2.55 -4.28 -9.80
CA ILE A 113 -1.31 -4.65 -9.10
C ILE A 113 -0.29 -5.25 -10.06
N ARG A 114 -0.69 -6.19 -10.92
CA ARG A 114 0.22 -6.82 -11.90
C ARG A 114 0.74 -5.84 -12.94
N LEU A 115 -0.05 -4.82 -13.28
CA LEU A 115 0.32 -3.79 -14.24
C LEU A 115 1.37 -2.83 -13.67
N LEU A 116 1.26 -2.45 -12.39
CA LEU A 116 2.08 -1.40 -11.79
C LEU A 116 3.23 -1.92 -10.92
N LEU A 117 3.10 -3.11 -10.32
CA LEU A 117 4.12 -3.68 -9.44
C LEU A 117 4.77 -4.90 -10.06
N ARG A 118 6.08 -5.01 -9.88
CA ARG A 118 6.83 -6.22 -10.26
C ARG A 118 6.47 -7.38 -9.31
N PRO A 119 6.52 -8.65 -9.74
CA PRO A 119 6.20 -9.79 -8.88
C PRO A 119 7.00 -9.86 -7.56
N ALA A 120 8.23 -9.35 -7.54
CA ALA A 120 9.09 -9.29 -6.36
C ALA A 120 9.15 -7.88 -5.73
N PHE A 121 8.07 -7.09 -5.85
CA PHE A 121 8.01 -5.75 -5.27
C PHE A 121 8.11 -5.80 -3.73
N ARG A 122 9.05 -5.05 -3.17
CA ARG A 122 9.29 -4.93 -1.72
C ARG A 122 9.19 -3.48 -1.20
N GLY A 123 8.80 -2.54 -2.07
CA GLY A 123 8.64 -1.14 -1.71
C GLY A 123 7.30 -0.87 -1.02
N LEU A 124 7.01 0.41 -0.83
CA LEU A 124 5.71 0.88 -0.33
C LEU A 124 4.67 0.88 -1.44
N ALA A 125 3.62 0.09 -1.27
CA ALA A 125 2.40 0.15 -2.09
C ALA A 125 1.33 0.92 -1.31
N VAL A 126 1.06 2.16 -1.71
CA VAL A 126 0.14 3.06 -1.00
C VAL A 126 -1.18 3.12 -1.77
N VAL A 127 -2.28 2.74 -1.14
CA VAL A 127 -3.63 2.92 -1.72
C VAL A 127 -4.21 4.22 -1.17
N ASP A 128 -4.55 5.12 -2.08
CA ASP A 128 -5.04 6.45 -1.77
C ASP A 128 -6.53 6.57 -2.10
N TRP A 129 -7.35 6.16 -1.14
CA TRP A 129 -8.82 6.19 -1.18
C TRP A 129 -9.35 7.16 -0.14
N GLU A 130 -9.87 8.29 -0.59
CA GLU A 130 -10.27 9.38 0.30
C GLU A 130 -11.75 9.74 0.22
N GLU A 131 -12.55 9.11 -0.66
CA GLU A 131 -13.90 9.62 -0.96
C GLU A 131 -14.89 9.36 0.19
N TRP A 132 -14.78 8.22 0.86
CA TRP A 132 -15.60 7.85 2.01
C TRP A 132 -14.78 7.15 3.09
N SER A 133 -15.28 7.17 4.32
CA SER A 133 -14.72 6.46 5.46
C SER A 133 -15.49 5.16 5.72
N PRO A 134 -14.81 4.06 6.11
CA PRO A 134 -15.49 2.81 6.42
C PRO A 134 -16.39 2.92 7.65
N LEU A 135 -16.07 3.84 8.56
CA LEU A 135 -16.92 4.18 9.70
C LEU A 135 -17.95 5.21 9.28
N TRP A 136 -19.23 4.82 9.33
CA TRP A 136 -20.37 5.68 9.00
C TRP A 136 -20.30 7.06 9.65
N ALA A 137 -20.01 7.11 10.96
CA ALA A 137 -19.93 8.34 11.74
C ALA A 137 -18.82 9.30 11.26
N GLN A 138 -17.79 8.79 10.58
CA GLN A 138 -16.68 9.58 10.05
C GLN A 138 -16.95 10.17 8.66
N ASN A 139 -18.11 9.90 8.06
CA ASN A 139 -18.54 10.53 6.81
C ASN A 139 -19.19 11.91 7.07
N TRP A 140 -18.39 12.88 7.53
CA TRP A 140 -18.80 14.26 7.79
C TRP A 140 -18.30 15.22 6.69
N GLY A 141 -18.66 16.51 6.79
CA GLY A 141 -18.31 17.52 5.77
C GLY A 141 -18.86 17.19 4.39
N ALA A 142 -18.01 17.23 3.36
CA ALA A 142 -18.36 16.85 1.99
C ALA A 142 -18.77 15.36 1.87
N LYS A 143 -18.27 14.49 2.76
CA LYS A 143 -18.57 13.06 2.75
C LYS A 143 -19.97 12.72 3.30
N LYS A 144 -20.74 13.72 3.75
CA LYS A 144 -22.12 13.50 4.24
C LYS A 144 -23.04 12.83 3.21
N MET A 145 -22.74 12.96 1.92
CA MET A 145 -23.47 12.30 0.83
C MET A 145 -23.39 10.77 0.83
N TYR A 146 -22.46 10.19 1.59
CA TYR A 146 -22.32 8.74 1.77
C TYR A 146 -23.11 8.22 2.98
N ARG A 147 -23.83 9.11 3.68
CA ARG A 147 -24.73 8.78 4.79
C ARG A 147 -26.20 8.84 4.37
#